data_AF-A0A7C1F5P4-F1
#
_entry.id   AF-A0A7C1F5P4-F1
#
_cell.length_a   1.000
_cell.length_b   1.000
_cell.length_c   1.000
_cell.angle_alpha   90.00
_cell.angle_beta   90.00
_cell.angle_gamma   90.00
#
_symmetry.space_group_name_H-M   'P 1'
#
loop_
_entity.id
_entity.type
_entity.pdbx_description
1 polymer ?
#
loop_
_entity_poly.entity_id
_entity_poly.type
_entity_poly.pdbx_seq_one_letter_code
_entity_poly.pdbx_strand_id
1 'polypeptide(L)'
;MSQPAAKQGDKVVATDTHIVLVPSPGGPVPTPLPHPFVGILSDNLSPDVKIMGMAAATVGSVANNTPPHIPTPPGTSFQIPPTNKGIINMGSTTVLINNKPAARNGDTAMTCNDPSPMPVGKVVAVGTVLIG
;
A
#
# COMPACT_ATOMS: atom_id res chain seq x y z
N MET A 1 -2.28 4.25 21.98
CA MET A 1 -2.02 2.87 22.47
C MET A 1 -0.95 2.28 21.59
N SER A 2 -0.06 1.45 22.14
CA SER A 2 1.01 0.83 21.36
C SER A 2 0.43 -0.20 20.39
N GLN A 3 0.96 -0.23 19.16
CA GLN A 3 0.49 -1.09 18.08
C GLN A 3 1.65 -1.98 17.60
N PRO A 4 1.37 -3.19 17.06
CA PRO A 4 2.41 -4.01 16.45
C PRO A 4 3.23 -3.22 15.43
N ALA A 5 4.55 -3.27 15.56
CA ALA A 5 5.47 -2.62 14.65
C ALA A 5 5.51 -3.36 13.31
N ALA A 6 5.41 -2.61 12.22
CA ALA A 6 5.39 -3.17 10.87
C ALA A 6 6.80 -3.55 10.40
N LYS A 7 6.91 -4.64 9.67
CA LYS A 7 8.17 -5.19 9.16
C LYS A 7 7.99 -5.81 7.76
N GLN A 8 9.09 -6.22 7.15
CA GLN A 8 9.10 -6.95 5.90
C GLN A 8 8.13 -8.15 5.94
N GLY A 9 7.33 -8.30 4.89
CA GLY A 9 6.32 -9.36 4.77
C GLY A 9 4.96 -9.03 5.37
N ASP A 10 4.85 -8.00 6.22
CA ASP A 10 3.54 -7.46 6.61
C ASP A 10 2.85 -6.82 5.41
N LYS A 11 1.54 -6.55 5.51
CA LYS A 11 0.73 -6.14 4.36
C LYS A 11 0.23 -4.71 4.45
N VAL A 12 -0.07 -4.12 3.30
CA VAL A 12 -0.98 -2.99 3.16
C VAL A 12 -2.23 -3.49 2.45
N VAL A 13 -3.40 -3.26 3.03
CA VAL A 13 -4.69 -3.64 2.44
C VAL A 13 -5.51 -2.39 2.12
N ALA A 14 -6.20 -2.41 0.98
CA ALA A 14 -7.10 -1.35 0.57
C ALA A 14 -8.13 -1.85 -0.46
N THR A 15 -9.05 -0.97 -0.84
CA THR A 15 -9.78 -1.07 -2.10
C THR A 15 -9.47 0.19 -2.89
N ASP A 16 -8.71 0.02 -3.97
CA ASP A 16 -8.34 1.10 -4.87
C ASP A 16 -9.46 1.35 -5.87
N THR A 17 -9.57 2.58 -6.37
CA THR A 17 -10.36 2.91 -7.55
C THR A 17 -9.41 3.10 -8.73
N HIS A 18 -9.64 2.37 -9.82
CA HIS A 18 -8.94 2.55 -11.10
C HIS A 18 -9.94 2.81 -12.21
N ILE A 19 -9.57 3.64 -13.15
CA ILE A 19 -10.39 3.91 -14.33
C ILE A 19 -10.02 2.89 -15.41
N VAL A 20 -10.97 2.02 -15.74
CA VAL A 20 -10.84 1.09 -16.87
C VAL A 20 -11.55 1.65 -18.10
N LEU A 21 -11.01 1.37 -19.27
CA LEU A 21 -11.59 1.73 -20.55
C LEU A 21 -12.46 0.55 -21.04
N VAL A 22 -13.77 0.78 -21.08
CA VAL A 22 -14.76 -0.21 -21.51
C VAL A 22 -15.10 0.01 -22.99
N PRO A 23 -14.91 -0.98 -23.88
CA PRO A 23 -15.27 -0.83 -25.30
C PRO A 23 -16.76 -0.54 -25.50
N SER A 24 -17.08 0.39 -26.40
CA SER A 24 -18.44 0.68 -26.85
C SER A 24 -18.47 1.06 -28.34
N PRO A 25 -19.63 1.07 -29.02
CA PRO A 25 -19.73 1.51 -30.41
C PRO A 25 -19.22 2.94 -30.68
N GLY A 26 -19.28 3.82 -29.67
CA GLY A 26 -18.77 5.20 -29.76
C GLY A 26 -17.31 5.36 -29.38
N GLY A 27 -16.59 4.27 -29.08
CA GLY A 27 -15.23 4.27 -28.54
C GLY A 27 -15.18 3.86 -27.05
N PRO A 28 -13.99 3.77 -26.45
CA PRO A 28 -13.85 3.35 -25.07
C PRO A 28 -14.42 4.38 -24.07
N VAL A 29 -15.19 3.91 -23.09
CA VAL A 29 -15.78 4.74 -22.02
C VAL A 29 -14.96 4.59 -20.74
N PRO A 30 -14.37 5.67 -20.20
CA PRO A 30 -13.69 5.65 -18.91
C PRO A 30 -14.66 5.33 -17.78
N THR A 31 -14.42 4.25 -17.05
CA THR A 31 -15.29 3.75 -15.99
C THR A 31 -14.48 3.51 -14.72
N PRO A 32 -14.70 4.27 -13.64
CA PRO A 32 -14.08 4.01 -12.35
C PRO A 32 -14.61 2.70 -11.74
N LEU A 33 -13.73 1.74 -11.46
CA LEU A 33 -14.08 0.47 -10.84
C LEU A 33 -13.21 0.17 -9.61
N PRO A 34 -13.79 -0.46 -8.57
CA PRO A 34 -13.03 -0.86 -7.39
C PRO A 34 -12.13 -2.06 -7.70
N HIS A 35 -10.91 -2.04 -7.17
CA HIS A 35 -9.93 -3.12 -7.27
C HIS A 35 -9.32 -3.40 -5.90
N PRO A 36 -9.28 -4.67 -5.45
CA PRO A 36 -8.64 -5.02 -4.18
C PRO A 36 -7.14 -4.77 -4.24
N PHE A 37 -6.59 -4.14 -3.21
CA PHE A 37 -5.16 -3.97 -3.04
C PHE A 37 -4.70 -4.79 -1.83
N VAL A 38 -3.77 -5.72 -2.06
CA VAL A 38 -3.12 -6.52 -1.02
C VAL A 38 -1.62 -6.51 -1.31
N GLY A 39 -0.96 -5.46 -0.83
CA GLY A 39 0.47 -5.26 -1.04
C GLY A 39 1.32 -5.86 0.06
N ILE A 40 2.45 -6.47 -0.29
CA ILE A 40 3.45 -6.98 0.66
C ILE A 40 4.54 -5.93 0.85
N LEU A 41 4.83 -5.56 2.10
CA LEU A 41 5.96 -4.68 2.44
C LEU A 41 7.28 -5.38 2.13
N SER A 42 7.95 -4.93 1.07
CA SER A 42 9.20 -5.55 0.60
C SER A 42 10.31 -4.56 0.28
N ASP A 43 9.99 -3.28 0.01
CA ASP A 43 10.99 -2.31 -0.45
C ASP A 43 11.04 -1.07 0.44
N ASN A 44 12.17 -0.34 0.35
CA ASN A 44 12.46 0.86 1.16
C ASN A 44 12.23 0.63 2.67
N LEU A 45 12.65 -0.54 3.13
CA LEU A 45 12.66 -0.93 4.54
C LEU A 45 13.96 -0.47 5.21
N SER A 46 14.03 -0.59 6.53
CA SER A 46 15.25 -0.33 7.29
C SER A 46 16.37 -1.28 6.86
N PRO A 47 17.60 -0.79 6.60
CA PRO A 47 18.73 -1.62 6.21
C PRO A 47 19.35 -2.38 7.40
N ASP A 48 19.12 -1.94 8.63
CA ASP A 48 19.86 -2.38 9.82
C ASP A 48 18.97 -2.68 11.04
N VAL A 49 17.79 -2.05 11.16
CA VAL A 49 16.85 -2.34 12.25
C VAL A 49 15.92 -3.48 11.85
N LYS A 50 15.93 -4.52 12.68
CA LYS A 50 15.07 -5.69 12.50
C LYS A 50 14.01 -5.76 13.60
N ILE A 51 12.77 -6.00 13.20
CA ILE A 51 11.66 -6.36 14.08
C ILE A 51 11.38 -7.84 13.86
N MET A 52 11.47 -8.66 14.92
CA MET A 52 11.28 -10.11 14.83
C MET A 52 12.17 -10.77 13.75
N GLY A 53 13.41 -10.30 13.61
CA GLY A 53 14.36 -10.81 12.63
C GLY A 53 14.18 -10.30 11.19
N MET A 54 13.13 -9.52 10.90
CA MET A 54 12.79 -8.99 9.59
C MET A 54 13.04 -7.47 9.52
N ALA A 55 13.40 -6.94 8.35
CA ALA A 55 13.66 -5.50 8.19
C ALA A 55 12.45 -4.65 8.60
N ALA A 56 12.67 -3.63 9.43
CA ALA A 56 11.60 -2.78 9.94
C ALA A 56 11.01 -1.87 8.84
N ALA A 57 9.69 -1.64 8.87
CA ALA A 57 9.03 -0.70 7.99
C ALA A 57 8.92 0.69 8.65
N THR A 58 8.98 1.73 7.82
CA THR A 58 8.92 3.14 8.23
C THR A 58 8.05 3.92 7.25
N VAL A 59 7.78 5.19 7.56
CA VAL A 59 7.22 6.11 6.55
C VAL A 59 8.13 6.14 5.32
N GLY A 60 7.54 5.92 4.15
CA GLY A 60 8.21 5.75 2.87
C GLY A 60 8.43 4.29 2.46
N SER A 61 8.29 3.31 3.36
CA SER A 61 8.34 1.89 2.99
C SER A 61 7.24 1.53 2.01
N VAL A 62 7.54 0.60 1.11
CA VAL A 62 6.71 0.29 -0.06
C VAL A 62 6.16 -1.12 0.03
N ALA A 63 4.84 -1.21 -0.13
CA ALA A 63 4.10 -2.44 -0.32
C ALA A 63 3.81 -2.66 -1.81
N ASN A 64 4.14 -3.84 -2.35
CA ASN A 64 3.88 -4.19 -3.74
C ASN A 64 2.63 -5.07 -3.86
N ASN A 65 1.62 -4.59 -4.59
CA ASN A 65 0.34 -5.27 -4.78
C ASN A 65 0.54 -6.65 -5.40
N THR A 66 -0.01 -7.69 -4.78
CA THR A 66 0.09 -9.07 -5.28
C THR A 66 -1.26 -9.79 -5.16
N PRO A 67 -1.90 -10.18 -6.28
CA PRO A 67 -1.47 -9.97 -7.66
C PRO A 67 -1.54 -8.49 -8.08
N PRO A 68 -0.80 -8.06 -9.13
CA PRO A 68 -0.98 -6.75 -9.73
C PRO A 68 -2.42 -6.55 -10.23
N HIS A 69 -2.86 -5.29 -10.26
CA HIS A 69 -4.13 -4.88 -10.83
C HIS A 69 -4.20 -5.27 -12.31
N ILE A 70 -5.32 -5.89 -12.67
CA ILE A 70 -5.68 -6.21 -14.06
C ILE A 70 -6.90 -5.39 -14.43
N PRO A 71 -7.04 -4.96 -15.70
CA PRO A 71 -8.27 -4.30 -16.13
C PRO A 71 -9.42 -5.30 -16.00
N THR A 72 -10.34 -5.03 -15.09
CA THR A 72 -11.45 -5.94 -14.81
C THR A 72 -12.51 -5.85 -15.91
N PRO A 73 -13.07 -6.99 -16.36
CA PRO A 73 -14.17 -6.98 -17.32
C PRO A 73 -15.35 -6.12 -16.82
N PRO A 74 -16.01 -5.34 -17.69
CA PRO A 74 -15.90 -5.34 -19.16
C PRO A 74 -14.76 -4.47 -19.72
N GLY A 75 -13.93 -3.87 -18.86
CA GLY A 75 -12.77 -3.09 -19.26
C GLY A 75 -11.69 -3.96 -19.91
N THR A 76 -10.99 -3.39 -20.89
CA THR A 76 -9.90 -4.07 -21.61
C THR A 76 -8.52 -3.48 -21.33
N SER A 77 -8.48 -2.25 -20.82
CA SER A 77 -7.24 -1.55 -20.45
C SER A 77 -7.52 -0.53 -19.35
N PHE A 78 -6.48 -0.04 -18.69
CA PHE A 78 -6.57 1.09 -17.77
C PHE A 78 -6.42 2.41 -18.53
N GLN A 79 -7.05 3.48 -18.05
CA GLN A 79 -6.76 4.83 -18.50
C GLN A 79 -5.35 5.26 -18.08
N ILE A 80 -4.96 4.94 -16.83
CA ILE A 80 -3.61 5.14 -16.31
C ILE A 80 -3.11 3.77 -15.80
N PRO A 81 -1.96 3.26 -16.30
CA PRO A 81 -1.41 2.01 -15.79
C PRO A 81 -1.17 2.06 -14.27
N PRO A 82 -1.72 1.14 -13.48
CA PRO A 82 -1.55 1.13 -12.02
C PRO A 82 -0.09 0.93 -11.63
N THR A 83 0.41 1.75 -10.71
CA THR A 83 1.78 1.56 -10.19
C THR A 83 1.90 0.31 -9.34
N ASN A 84 0.78 -0.22 -8.81
CA ASN A 84 0.73 -1.38 -7.93
C ASN A 84 1.54 -1.20 -6.62
N LYS A 85 1.70 0.05 -6.19
CA LYS A 85 2.47 0.41 -4.98
C LYS A 85 1.60 1.05 -3.92
N GLY A 86 1.86 0.67 -2.68
CA GLY A 86 1.36 1.28 -1.46
C GLY A 86 2.53 1.87 -0.68
N ILE A 87 2.57 3.18 -0.45
CA ILE A 87 3.67 3.85 0.28
C ILE A 87 3.15 4.29 1.64
N ILE A 88 3.75 3.79 2.71
CA ILE A 88 3.38 4.18 4.08
C ILE A 88 3.60 5.69 4.23
N ASN A 89 2.56 6.44 4.59
CA ASN A 89 2.63 7.91 4.75
C ASN A 89 2.39 8.39 6.19
N MET A 90 2.02 7.49 7.08
CA MET A 90 1.83 7.76 8.50
C MET A 90 2.64 6.75 9.33
N GLY A 91 3.10 7.17 10.49
CA GLY A 91 3.91 6.35 11.41
C GLY A 91 3.78 6.85 12.85
N SER A 92 4.63 6.31 13.73
CA SER A 92 4.79 6.79 15.10
C SER A 92 5.21 8.26 15.15
N THR A 93 4.66 9.02 16.11
CA THR A 93 5.06 10.41 16.37
C THR A 93 6.26 10.53 17.31
N THR A 94 6.66 9.44 17.96
CA THR A 94 7.69 9.44 19.02
C THR A 94 8.82 8.46 18.76
N VAL A 95 8.57 7.38 18.00
CA VAL A 95 9.57 6.36 17.69
C VAL A 95 10.03 6.51 16.25
N LEU A 96 11.33 6.75 16.10
CA LEU A 96 11.99 6.83 14.81
C LEU A 96 12.87 5.60 14.60
N ILE A 97 12.85 5.06 13.38
CA ILE A 97 13.78 4.05 12.88
C ILE A 97 14.51 4.69 11.70
N ASN A 98 15.85 4.76 11.78
CA ASN A 98 16.69 5.47 10.81
C ASN A 98 16.20 6.92 10.52
N ASN A 99 15.85 7.66 11.59
CA ASN A 99 15.30 9.02 11.52
C ASN A 99 13.96 9.16 10.77
N LYS A 100 13.25 8.06 10.53
CA LYS A 100 11.91 8.05 9.93
C LYS A 100 10.88 7.54 10.94
N PRO A 101 9.65 8.07 10.96
CA PRO A 101 8.57 7.52 11.77
C PRO A 101 8.42 6.01 11.55
N ALA A 102 8.49 5.24 12.64
CA ALA A 102 8.32 3.80 12.58
C ALA A 102 6.87 3.45 12.21
N ALA A 103 6.68 2.54 11.26
CA ALA A 103 5.34 2.14 10.83
C ALA A 103 4.74 1.10 11.78
N ARG A 104 3.42 1.14 11.95
CA ARG A 104 2.66 0.31 12.89
C ARG A 104 1.39 -0.22 12.26
N ASN A 105 0.79 -1.22 12.90
CA ASN A 105 -0.53 -1.72 12.53
C ASN A 105 -1.58 -0.60 12.57
N GLY A 106 -2.29 -0.43 11.46
CA GLY A 106 -3.33 0.59 11.26
C GLY A 106 -2.82 1.93 10.69
N ASP A 107 -1.50 2.11 10.57
CA ASP A 107 -0.95 3.29 9.92
C ASP A 107 -1.36 3.32 8.44
N THR A 108 -1.50 4.54 7.93
CA THR A 108 -2.02 4.80 6.59
C THR A 108 -0.93 4.65 5.52
N ALA A 109 -1.34 4.20 4.33
CA ALA A 109 -0.52 4.16 3.14
C ALA A 109 -1.24 4.78 1.93
N MET A 110 -0.48 5.50 1.11
CA MET A 110 -0.92 6.00 -0.20
C MET A 110 -0.89 4.84 -1.21
N THR A 111 -2.03 4.49 -1.76
CA THR A 111 -2.20 3.37 -2.72
C THR A 111 -2.59 3.92 -4.09
N CYS A 112 -2.42 3.12 -5.15
CA CYS A 112 -2.35 3.57 -6.54
C CYS A 112 -3.68 3.97 -7.19
N ASN A 113 -4.56 4.69 -6.49
CA ASN A 113 -5.86 5.12 -7.00
C ASN A 113 -5.73 6.10 -8.18
N ASP A 114 -6.78 6.15 -9.01
CA ASP A 114 -6.98 7.17 -10.03
C ASP A 114 -7.88 8.32 -9.50
N PRO A 115 -7.68 9.57 -9.95
CA PRO A 115 -6.64 10.03 -10.87
C PRO A 115 -5.27 10.23 -10.19
N SER A 116 -5.18 9.99 -8.88
CA SER A 116 -3.97 10.16 -8.09
C SER A 116 -3.97 9.21 -6.89
N PRO A 117 -2.79 8.81 -6.38
CA PRO A 117 -2.73 7.96 -5.20
C PRO A 117 -3.54 8.50 -4.01
N MET A 118 -4.16 7.61 -3.23
CA MET A 118 -5.03 7.99 -2.11
C MET A 118 -4.64 7.31 -0.79
N PRO A 119 -4.85 7.98 0.36
CA PRO A 119 -4.51 7.49 1.70
C PRO A 119 -5.54 6.48 2.25
N VAL A 120 -5.96 5.51 1.43
CA VAL A 120 -6.97 4.50 1.80
C VAL A 120 -6.35 3.18 2.27
N GLY A 121 -5.04 3.00 2.07
CA GLY A 121 -4.34 1.80 2.49
C GLY A 121 -4.13 1.76 4.00
N LYS A 122 -4.24 0.56 4.57
CA LYS A 122 -3.96 0.30 5.98
C LYS A 122 -2.91 -0.78 6.13
N VAL A 123 -1.89 -0.49 6.93
CA VAL A 123 -0.89 -1.47 7.33
C VAL A 123 -1.54 -2.52 8.22
N VAL A 124 -1.38 -3.79 7.87
CA VAL A 124 -1.76 -4.96 8.65
C VAL A 124 -0.48 -5.62 9.12
N ALA A 125 -0.11 -5.34 10.36
CA ALA A 125 1.10 -5.85 10.99
C ALA A 125 0.74 -6.70 12.22
N VAL A 126 1.47 -7.81 12.38
CA VAL A 126 1.34 -8.70 13.54
C VAL A 126 2.71 -8.91 14.18
N GLY A 127 2.78 -8.99 15.50
CA GLY A 127 4.05 -9.19 16.19
C GLY A 127 4.00 -8.84 17.66
N THR A 128 5.09 -9.12 18.36
CA THR A 128 5.26 -8.88 19.80
C THR A 128 5.99 -7.58 20.12
N VAL A 129 6.64 -6.95 19.13
CA VAL A 129 7.24 -5.62 19.27
C VAL A 129 6.14 -4.58 19.05
N LEU A 130 5.86 -3.79 20.09
CA LEU A 130 4.82 -2.76 20.07
C LEU A 130 5.47 -1.38 20.06
N ILE A 131 5.00 -0.50 19.18
CA ILE A 131 5.48 0.88 19.05
C ILE A 131 4.33 1.85 19.34
N GLY A 132 4.64 2.90 20.11
CA GLY A 132 3.72 3.97 20.52
C GLY A 132 3.38 4.95 19.42
#